data_AF-A0A0X3VHW1-F1
#
_entry.id   AF-A0A0X3VHW1-F1
#
_cell.length_a   1.000
_cell.length_b   1.000
_cell.length_c   1.000
_cell.angle_alpha   90.00
_cell.angle_beta   90.00
_cell.angle_gamma   90.00
#
_symmetry.space_group_name_H-M   'P 1'
#
loop_
_entity.id
_entity.type
_entity.pdbx_description
1 polymer ?
#
loop_
_entity_poly.entity_id
_entity_poly.type
_entity_poly.pdbx_seq_one_letter_code
_entity_poly.pdbx_strand_id
1 'polypeptide(L)'
;MTQHDSPSLPAHGPGASRQAPEAPDDPSPSRTTRPWMPALLYTLGFLTVYLLAICTPWGQRAENPWFYLGEQGGEAAWIYPLSGAEYGSTPLPPLELSAKPTLMVGVAVIVVLTLVRRCWWQGGAALGVVILTAGGNDVLKSTILPRPDLVGAPENLLDQGFPSGHSAIPAALTLAAVLVVSPRIRPYVATAGVLWLACIAAYSATNGGHRPSEVLGATLLACACYGLATWLLPSAAVPGATRSPRALPVITLTLALAIALVSGARNDTLTRSLVSGATGFICAALVWYAAVGRPALTARRTRPALG
;
A
#
# COMPACT_ATOMS: atom_id res chain seq x y z
N MET A 1 -23.73 27.68 -92.91
CA MET A 1 -23.82 29.07 -92.39
C MET A 1 -24.55 28.98 -91.07
N THR A 2 -23.87 28.89 -89.94
CA THR A 2 -23.16 30.01 -89.31
C THR A 2 -21.83 29.59 -88.67
N GLN A 3 -20.90 30.54 -88.65
CA GLN A 3 -19.51 30.49 -88.19
C GLN A 3 -19.38 31.26 -86.87
N HIS A 4 -18.22 31.14 -86.21
CA HIS A 4 -17.70 31.85 -85.03
C HIS A 4 -17.81 31.12 -83.69
N ASP A 5 -16.81 31.06 -82.83
CA ASP A 5 -15.39 31.45 -82.88
C ASP A 5 -14.68 30.71 -81.73
N SER A 6 -13.38 30.44 -81.89
CA SER A 6 -12.53 29.96 -80.80
C SER A 6 -12.01 31.13 -79.96
N PRO A 7 -11.71 30.93 -78.67
CA PRO A 7 -10.57 31.59 -78.07
C PRO A 7 -9.53 30.60 -77.53
N SER A 8 -8.29 30.95 -77.84
CA SER A 8 -7.01 30.35 -77.50
C SER A 8 -6.76 30.12 -76.00
N LEU A 9 -6.17 28.96 -75.70
CA LEU A 9 -5.44 28.63 -74.47
C LEU A 9 -4.33 29.65 -74.15
N PRO A 10 -4.15 30.05 -72.88
CA PRO A 10 -2.87 30.48 -72.36
C PRO A 10 -2.09 29.31 -71.73
N ALA A 11 -0.80 29.29 -72.00
CA ALA A 11 0.17 28.27 -71.62
C ALA A 11 0.32 28.07 -70.10
N HIS A 12 0.51 26.81 -69.70
CA HIS A 12 1.01 26.42 -68.38
C HIS A 12 2.35 27.10 -68.08
N GLY A 13 2.36 28.01 -67.10
CA GLY A 13 3.57 28.42 -66.38
C GLY A 13 3.84 27.45 -65.22
N PRO A 14 5.05 26.90 -65.07
CA PRO A 14 5.39 26.03 -63.95
C PRO A 14 5.72 26.92 -62.74
N GLY A 15 4.78 27.02 -61.80
CA GLY A 15 4.93 27.93 -60.66
C GLY A 15 3.94 27.68 -59.54
N ALA A 16 3.74 26.42 -59.17
CA ALA A 16 3.13 26.07 -57.90
C ALA A 16 4.07 25.09 -57.20
N SER A 17 4.89 25.63 -56.31
CA SER A 17 5.58 24.87 -55.27
C SER A 17 4.55 23.98 -54.59
N ARG A 18 4.63 22.69 -54.91
CA ARG A 18 3.94 21.61 -54.22
C ARG A 18 4.35 21.70 -52.75
N GLN A 19 3.52 22.34 -51.92
CA GLN A 19 3.62 22.15 -50.48
C GLN A 19 3.38 20.66 -50.23
N ALA A 20 4.47 19.95 -49.93
CA ALA A 20 4.41 18.60 -49.45
C ALA A 20 3.53 18.57 -48.20
N PRO A 21 2.68 17.54 -47.98
CA PRO A 21 2.02 17.37 -46.70
C PRO A 21 3.11 17.26 -45.64
N GLU A 22 3.16 18.26 -44.76
CA GLU A 22 3.98 18.26 -43.56
C GLU A 22 3.67 16.96 -42.80
N ALA A 23 4.70 16.11 -42.65
CA ALA A 23 4.57 14.86 -41.93
C ALA A 23 4.05 15.18 -40.52
N PRO A 24 3.08 14.41 -39.98
CA PRO A 24 2.63 14.65 -38.61
C PRO A 24 3.85 14.51 -37.69
N ASP A 25 4.15 15.59 -36.97
CA ASP A 25 5.13 15.62 -35.89
C ASP A 25 4.89 14.41 -35.00
N ASP A 26 5.77 13.41 -35.11
CA ASP A 26 5.77 12.25 -34.23
C ASP A 26 6.04 12.81 -32.82
N PRO A 27 5.08 12.73 -31.88
CA PRO A 27 5.29 13.28 -30.56
C PRO A 27 6.42 12.48 -29.91
N SER A 28 7.60 13.10 -29.82
CA SER A 28 8.75 12.57 -29.09
C SER A 28 8.26 11.99 -27.76
N PRO A 29 8.56 10.72 -27.43
CA PRO A 29 8.03 10.10 -26.23
C PRO A 29 8.55 10.89 -25.04
N SER A 30 7.68 11.73 -24.48
CA SER A 30 7.97 12.40 -23.22
C SER A 30 8.31 11.30 -22.22
N ARG A 31 9.60 11.21 -21.86
CA ARG A 31 10.07 10.38 -20.76
C ARG A 31 9.43 10.95 -19.51
N THR A 32 8.22 10.46 -19.22
CA THR A 32 7.56 10.69 -17.94
C THR A 32 8.44 9.99 -16.91
N THR A 33 9.32 10.77 -16.29
CA THR A 33 10.20 10.30 -15.23
C THR A 33 9.32 9.79 -14.11
N ARG A 34 9.28 8.47 -13.97
CA ARG A 34 8.44 7.82 -12.99
C ARG A 34 9.03 8.08 -11.60
N PRO A 35 8.29 8.66 -10.65
CA PRO A 35 8.86 9.04 -9.37
C PRO A 35 9.22 7.77 -8.58
N TRP A 36 10.52 7.53 -8.40
CA TRP A 36 11.11 6.50 -7.56
C TRP A 36 11.08 6.88 -6.07
N MET A 37 10.95 8.18 -5.79
CA MET A 37 10.90 8.79 -4.46
C MET A 37 9.97 8.12 -3.44
N PRO A 38 8.72 7.70 -3.76
CA PRO A 38 7.85 7.07 -2.75
C PRO A 38 8.39 5.72 -2.23
N ALA A 39 8.96 4.88 -3.10
CA ALA A 39 9.56 3.62 -2.66
C ALA A 39 10.79 3.86 -1.76
N LEU A 40 11.61 4.86 -2.10
CA LEU A 40 12.74 5.29 -1.29
C LEU A 40 12.29 5.82 0.08
N LEU A 41 11.23 6.63 0.14
CA LEU A 41 10.73 7.18 1.40
C LEU A 41 10.19 6.09 2.33
N TYR A 42 9.47 5.09 1.80
CA TYR A 42 8.98 3.98 2.62
C TYR A 42 10.11 3.06 3.10
N THR A 43 11.12 2.80 2.26
CA THR A 43 12.30 2.02 2.67
C THR A 43 13.14 2.75 3.71
N LEU A 44 13.35 4.06 3.54
CA LEU A 44 14.04 4.88 4.53
C LEU A 44 13.27 4.94 5.84
N GLY A 45 11.93 5.09 5.78
CA GLY A 45 11.07 5.03 6.95
C GLY A 45 11.17 3.68 7.68
N PHE A 46 11.13 2.57 6.94
CA PHE A 46 11.31 1.22 7.48
C PHE A 46 12.65 1.07 8.22
N LEU A 47 13.75 1.49 7.57
CA LEU A 47 15.08 1.45 8.15
C LEU A 47 15.19 2.35 9.39
N THR A 48 14.55 3.52 9.36
CA THR A 48 14.55 4.47 10.48
C THR A 48 13.83 3.87 11.70
N VAL A 49 12.67 3.24 11.49
CA VAL A 49 11.94 2.54 12.56
C VAL A 49 12.80 1.40 13.13
N TYR A 50 13.44 0.60 12.27
CA TYR A 50 14.32 -0.48 12.74
C TYR A 50 15.52 0.05 13.55
N LEU A 51 16.25 1.03 13.01
CA LEU A 51 17.45 1.56 13.67
C LEU A 51 17.10 2.23 15.00
N LEU A 52 16.05 3.06 15.04
CA LEU A 52 15.71 3.81 16.25
C LEU A 52 14.97 2.96 17.29
N ALA A 53 13.92 2.24 16.89
CA ALA A 53 13.08 1.52 17.85
C ALA A 53 13.74 0.22 18.34
N ILE A 54 14.47 -0.48 17.46
CA ILE A 54 15.00 -1.82 17.76
C ILE A 54 16.49 -1.76 18.10
N CYS A 55 17.28 -0.96 17.39
CA CYS A 55 18.75 -0.94 17.58
C CYS A 55 19.24 0.07 18.62
N THR A 56 18.37 0.80 19.32
CA THR A 56 18.78 1.72 20.40
C THR A 56 18.20 1.32 21.76
N PRO A 57 18.97 1.53 22.86
CA PRO A 57 18.44 1.33 24.22
C PRO A 57 17.26 2.25 24.54
N TRP A 58 17.20 3.43 23.93
CA TRP A 58 16.11 4.38 24.12
C TRP A 58 14.80 3.86 23.50
N GLY A 59 14.85 3.35 22.26
CA GLY A 59 13.70 2.72 21.60
C GLY A 59 13.21 1.50 22.36
N GLN A 60 14.13 0.63 22.79
CA GLN A 60 13.77 -0.54 23.59
C GLN A 60 13.16 -0.13 24.95
N ARG A 61 13.67 0.90 25.64
CA ARG A 61 13.06 1.40 26.90
C ARG A 61 11.71 2.08 26.69
N ALA A 62 11.49 2.71 25.54
CA ALA A 62 10.20 3.30 25.20
C ALA A 62 9.16 2.21 24.90
N GLU A 63 9.57 1.09 24.31
CA GLU A 63 8.66 0.03 23.87
C GLU A 63 8.46 -1.12 24.88
N ASN A 64 9.47 -1.46 25.67
CA ASN A 64 9.43 -2.59 26.61
C ASN A 64 8.37 -2.44 27.72
N PRO A 65 8.10 -1.25 28.32
CA PRO A 65 7.08 -1.08 29.36
C PRO A 65 5.67 -1.48 28.90
N TRP A 66 5.39 -1.37 27.60
CA TRP A 66 4.10 -1.79 27.04
C TRP A 66 3.93 -3.31 27.04
N PHE A 67 5.02 -4.07 27.20
CA PHE A 67 5.04 -5.53 27.27
C PHE A 67 5.01 -6.06 28.72
N TYR A 68 5.76 -5.43 29.63
CA TYR A 68 5.84 -5.84 31.05
C TYR A 68 4.51 -5.80 31.81
N LEU A 69 3.56 -4.96 31.38
CA LEU A 69 2.23 -4.86 31.98
C LEU A 69 1.23 -5.91 31.44
N GLY A 70 1.66 -6.83 30.56
CA GLY A 70 0.83 -7.92 30.02
C GLY A 70 0.92 -9.22 30.82
N GLU A 71 2.07 -9.54 31.41
CA GLU A 71 2.27 -10.80 32.16
C GLU A 71 1.72 -10.77 33.59
N GLN A 72 1.45 -9.59 34.17
CA GLN A 72 0.95 -9.47 35.55
C GLN A 72 -0.46 -8.83 35.65
N GLY A 73 -1.39 -9.26 34.79
CA GLY A 73 -2.82 -8.96 34.98
C GLY A 73 -3.38 -7.79 34.17
N GLY A 74 -2.81 -7.48 32.99
CA GLY A 74 -3.44 -6.54 32.06
C GLY A 74 -4.66 -7.17 31.38
N GLU A 75 -5.81 -6.49 31.43
CA GLU A 75 -7.01 -6.94 30.71
C GLU A 75 -6.75 -6.98 29.19
N ALA A 76 -7.27 -8.02 28.54
CA ALA A 76 -7.21 -8.15 27.10
C ALA A 76 -7.98 -7.01 26.39
N ALA A 77 -7.64 -6.76 25.12
CA ALA A 77 -8.39 -5.83 24.29
C ALA A 77 -9.88 -6.20 24.29
N TRP A 78 -10.79 -5.22 24.20
CA TRP A 78 -12.22 -5.51 24.06
C TRP A 78 -12.53 -6.45 22.88
N ILE A 79 -11.73 -6.35 21.80
CA ILE A 79 -11.88 -7.15 20.58
C ILE A 79 -11.21 -8.53 20.69
N TYR A 80 -10.54 -8.84 21.81
CA TYR A 80 -9.90 -10.14 22.06
C TYR A 80 -10.82 -11.36 21.86
N PRO A 81 -12.11 -11.34 22.24
CA PRO A 81 -12.96 -12.51 22.00
C PRO A 81 -13.21 -12.80 20.51
N LEU A 82 -13.04 -11.80 19.63
CA LEU A 82 -13.11 -11.99 18.16
C LEU A 82 -11.84 -12.62 17.56
N SER A 83 -10.79 -12.81 18.37
CA SER A 83 -9.62 -13.62 17.98
C SER A 83 -9.89 -15.13 18.01
N GLY A 84 -11.08 -15.55 18.46
CA GLY A 84 -11.42 -16.97 18.58
C GLY A 84 -10.82 -17.67 19.81
N ALA A 85 -9.88 -17.02 20.52
CA ALA A 85 -9.21 -17.60 21.69
C ALA A 85 -10.15 -17.83 22.88
N GLU A 86 -11.14 -16.95 23.08
CA GLU A 86 -12.05 -17.00 24.23
C GLU A 86 -13.28 -17.90 24.00
N TYR A 87 -13.82 -17.92 22.77
CA TYR A 87 -15.07 -18.63 22.45
C TYR A 87 -14.89 -19.85 21.55
N GLY A 88 -13.66 -20.21 21.16
CA GLY A 88 -13.41 -21.27 20.17
C GLY A 88 -14.04 -20.98 18.80
N SER A 89 -14.35 -19.72 18.52
CA SER A 89 -14.98 -19.25 17.28
C SER A 89 -13.94 -19.04 16.17
N THR A 90 -14.39 -18.90 14.93
CA THR A 90 -13.47 -18.60 13.82
C THR A 90 -12.80 -17.25 14.05
N PRO A 91 -11.46 -17.18 14.22
CA PRO A 91 -10.72 -15.93 14.40
C PRO A 91 -11.01 -14.95 13.27
N LEU A 92 -11.08 -13.65 13.57
CA LEU A 92 -10.97 -12.63 12.54
C LEU A 92 -9.68 -12.84 11.73
N PRO A 93 -9.74 -13.10 10.42
CA PRO A 93 -8.55 -13.23 9.57
C PRO A 93 -7.68 -11.98 9.64
N PRO A 94 -6.34 -12.03 9.81
CA PRO A 94 -5.45 -13.20 9.90
C PRO A 94 -5.05 -13.60 11.34
N LEU A 95 -5.82 -13.28 12.37
CA LEU A 95 -5.44 -13.49 13.77
C LEU A 95 -5.19 -14.97 14.12
N GLU A 96 -4.29 -15.21 15.08
CA GLU A 96 -3.95 -16.54 15.60
C GLU A 96 -3.55 -17.53 14.49
N LEU A 97 -4.16 -18.72 14.45
CA LEU A 97 -3.92 -19.80 13.49
C LEU A 97 -4.39 -19.46 12.07
N SER A 98 -5.13 -18.35 11.88
CA SER A 98 -5.71 -18.02 10.58
C SER A 98 -4.78 -17.25 9.64
N ALA A 99 -3.58 -16.86 10.07
CA ALA A 99 -2.65 -16.10 9.23
C ALA A 99 -2.30 -16.81 7.91
N LYS A 100 -1.86 -18.07 8.00
CA LYS A 100 -1.52 -18.89 6.83
C LYS A 100 -2.71 -19.10 5.88
N PRO A 101 -3.89 -19.56 6.34
CA PRO A 101 -5.03 -19.74 5.44
C PRO A 101 -5.52 -18.42 4.84
N THR A 102 -5.48 -17.31 5.60
CA THR A 102 -5.85 -15.97 5.07
C THR A 102 -4.93 -15.55 3.93
N LEU A 103 -3.62 -15.74 4.10
CA LEU A 103 -2.64 -15.47 3.05
C LEU A 103 -2.90 -16.35 1.82
N MET A 104 -3.12 -17.64 2.00
CA MET A 104 -3.39 -18.57 0.89
C MET A 104 -4.67 -18.20 0.13
N VAL A 105 -5.76 -17.89 0.85
CA VAL A 105 -7.02 -17.45 0.24
C VAL A 105 -6.83 -16.12 -0.48
N GLY A 106 -6.15 -15.15 0.13
CA GLY A 106 -5.87 -13.86 -0.49
C GLY A 106 -5.05 -13.99 -1.78
N VAL A 107 -4.00 -14.82 -1.77
CA VAL A 107 -3.20 -15.14 -2.96
C VAL A 107 -4.06 -15.83 -4.03
N ALA A 108 -4.89 -16.80 -3.65
CA ALA A 108 -5.78 -17.48 -4.58
C ALA A 108 -6.75 -16.50 -5.25
N VAL A 109 -7.34 -15.57 -4.48
CA VAL A 109 -8.21 -14.50 -5.02
C VAL A 109 -7.44 -13.61 -6.00
N ILE A 110 -6.21 -13.20 -5.67
CA ILE A 110 -5.35 -12.39 -6.57
C ILE A 110 -5.06 -13.14 -7.87
N VAL A 111 -4.74 -14.44 -7.79
CA VAL A 111 -4.49 -15.29 -8.97
C VAL A 111 -5.75 -15.40 -9.83
N VAL A 112 -6.90 -15.70 -9.23
CA VAL A 112 -8.19 -15.78 -9.94
C VAL A 112 -8.54 -14.45 -10.61
N LEU A 113 -8.41 -13.33 -9.89
CA LEU A 113 -8.66 -11.99 -10.46
C LEU A 113 -7.71 -11.69 -11.63
N THR A 114 -6.43 -12.09 -11.51
CA THR A 114 -5.44 -11.94 -12.57
C THR A 114 -5.82 -12.73 -13.81
N LEU A 115 -6.23 -13.99 -13.65
CA LEU A 115 -6.65 -14.88 -14.73
C LEU A 115 -7.91 -14.36 -15.43
N VAL A 116 -8.94 -14.02 -14.66
CA VAL A 116 -10.24 -13.53 -15.18
C VAL A 116 -10.07 -12.21 -15.93
N ARG A 117 -9.24 -11.29 -15.42
CA ARG A 117 -9.00 -9.97 -16.04
C ARG A 117 -7.88 -9.99 -17.08
N ARG A 118 -7.15 -11.11 -17.21
CA ARG A 118 -5.97 -11.27 -18.09
C ARG A 118 -4.92 -10.18 -17.88
N CYS A 119 -4.76 -9.70 -16.64
CA CYS A 119 -3.86 -8.60 -16.30
C CYS A 119 -2.50 -9.10 -15.78
N TRP A 120 -1.82 -9.92 -16.59
CA TRP A 120 -0.61 -10.66 -16.20
C TRP A 120 0.49 -9.82 -15.56
N TRP A 121 0.78 -8.63 -16.10
CA TRP A 121 1.77 -7.71 -15.52
C TRP A 121 1.39 -7.23 -14.12
N GLN A 122 0.12 -6.88 -13.92
CA GLN A 122 -0.40 -6.41 -12.62
C GLN A 122 -0.48 -7.55 -11.61
N GLY A 123 -0.90 -8.74 -12.06
CA GLY A 123 -0.91 -9.94 -11.23
C GLY A 123 0.47 -10.39 -10.79
N GLY A 124 1.46 -10.37 -11.69
CA GLY A 124 2.85 -10.66 -11.35
C GLY A 124 3.41 -9.65 -10.34
N ALA A 125 3.14 -8.36 -10.53
CA ALA A 125 3.50 -7.32 -9.58
C ALA A 125 2.81 -7.52 -8.21
N ALA A 126 1.51 -7.84 -8.21
CA ALA A 126 0.74 -8.11 -7.00
C ALA A 126 1.28 -9.32 -6.22
N LEU A 127 1.58 -10.41 -6.92
CA LEU A 127 2.18 -11.59 -6.30
C LEU A 127 3.58 -11.29 -5.76
N GLY A 128 4.38 -10.50 -6.50
CA GLY A 128 5.67 -10.01 -6.04
C GLY A 128 5.57 -9.20 -4.74
N VAL A 129 4.57 -8.30 -4.62
CA VAL A 129 4.32 -7.56 -3.36
C VAL A 129 4.02 -8.52 -2.22
N VAL A 130 3.14 -9.50 -2.42
CA VAL A 130 2.77 -10.46 -1.36
C VAL A 130 3.97 -11.31 -0.96
N ILE A 131 4.71 -11.87 -1.92
CA ILE A 131 5.88 -12.72 -1.66
C ILE A 131 6.99 -11.93 -0.99
N LEU A 132 7.32 -10.73 -1.48
CA LEU A 132 8.38 -9.90 -0.88
C LEU A 132 8.00 -9.42 0.52
N THR A 133 6.73 -9.12 0.77
CA THR A 133 6.30 -8.64 2.09
C THR A 133 6.16 -9.80 3.09
N ALA A 134 5.50 -10.89 2.71
CA ALA A 134 5.28 -12.04 3.58
C ALA A 134 6.52 -12.95 3.69
N GLY A 135 7.14 -13.30 2.56
CA GLY A 135 8.36 -14.10 2.54
C GLY A 135 9.61 -13.32 2.97
N GLY A 136 9.66 -12.02 2.68
CA GLY A 136 10.71 -11.14 3.24
C GLY A 136 10.64 -11.06 4.75
N ASN A 137 9.45 -11.21 5.34
CA ASN A 137 9.31 -11.24 6.80
C ASN A 137 10.01 -12.46 7.42
N ASP A 138 9.76 -13.66 6.90
CA ASP A 138 10.40 -14.88 7.41
C ASP A 138 11.93 -14.86 7.26
N VAL A 139 12.44 -14.28 6.16
CA VAL A 139 13.88 -14.15 5.90
C VAL A 139 14.53 -13.05 6.75
N LEU A 140 13.89 -11.87 6.86
CA LEU A 140 14.39 -10.78 7.71
C LEU A 140 14.45 -11.21 9.18
N LYS A 141 13.39 -11.88 9.64
CA LYS A 141 13.25 -12.36 11.02
C LYS A 141 14.33 -13.37 11.39
N SER A 142 14.67 -14.29 10.49
CA SER A 142 15.57 -15.42 10.77
C SER A 142 17.05 -15.15 10.49
N THR A 143 17.37 -14.27 9.52
CA THR A 143 18.73 -14.24 8.94
C THR A 143 19.37 -12.85 8.90
N ILE A 144 18.59 -11.76 8.77
CA ILE A 144 19.15 -10.44 8.40
C ILE A 144 19.07 -9.41 9.54
N LEU A 145 18.02 -9.43 10.38
CA LEU A 145 17.83 -8.45 11.46
C LEU A 145 17.83 -9.14 12.84
N PRO A 146 18.98 -9.69 13.29
CA PRO A 146 19.09 -10.14 14.67
C PRO A 146 18.81 -8.95 15.59
N ARG A 147 17.92 -9.13 16.57
CA ARG A 147 17.61 -8.10 17.55
C ARG A 147 18.66 -8.16 18.67
N PRO A 148 19.54 -7.15 18.80
CA PRO A 148 20.45 -7.13 19.93
C PRO A 148 19.64 -6.88 21.21
N ASP A 149 19.82 -7.74 22.20
CA ASP A 149 19.27 -7.49 23.54
C ASP A 149 20.12 -6.40 24.23
N LEU A 150 19.58 -5.18 24.28
CA LEU A 150 20.29 -4.02 24.81
C LEU A 150 19.83 -3.61 26.21
N VAL A 151 18.71 -4.17 26.70
CA VAL A 151 18.07 -3.75 27.96
C VAL A 151 17.49 -4.93 28.77
N GLY A 152 17.85 -6.18 28.46
CA GLY A 152 17.36 -7.36 29.18
C GLY A 152 15.90 -7.65 28.86
N ALA A 153 15.59 -7.84 27.57
CA ALA A 153 14.24 -8.15 27.13
C ALA A 153 13.80 -9.55 27.64
N PRO A 154 12.52 -9.73 28.04
CA PRO A 154 11.97 -11.05 28.40
C PRO A 154 12.15 -12.08 27.28
N GLU A 155 12.28 -13.38 27.61
CA GLU A 155 12.57 -14.44 26.63
C GLU A 155 11.53 -14.53 25.50
N ASN A 156 10.25 -14.25 25.78
CA ASN A 156 9.19 -14.19 24.77
C ASN A 156 9.40 -13.10 23.69
N LEU A 157 10.16 -12.04 24.01
CA LEU A 157 10.54 -10.93 23.13
C LEU A 157 11.87 -11.18 22.40
N LEU A 158 12.62 -12.21 22.79
CA LEU A 158 13.80 -12.70 22.10
C LEU A 158 13.43 -13.66 20.96
N ASP A 159 12.34 -14.43 21.13
CA ASP A 159 11.77 -15.31 20.09
C ASP A 159 10.89 -14.56 19.06
N GLN A 160 10.42 -13.36 19.42
CA GLN A 160 9.64 -12.48 18.56
C GLN A 160 10.57 -11.53 17.79
N GLY A 161 10.91 -11.91 16.56
CA GLY A 161 11.65 -11.05 15.62
C GLY A 161 10.75 -10.13 14.78
N PHE A 162 11.38 -9.07 14.26
CA PHE A 162 10.79 -8.04 13.40
C PHE A 162 10.87 -8.45 11.92
N PRO A 163 9.85 -8.15 11.07
CA PRO A 163 8.54 -7.50 11.36
C PRO A 163 7.36 -8.45 11.71
N SER A 164 6.18 -7.90 12.09
CA SER A 164 5.00 -8.73 12.44
C SER A 164 4.33 -9.37 11.20
N GLY A 165 4.28 -10.70 11.15
CA GLY A 165 3.63 -11.47 10.07
C GLY A 165 2.15 -11.21 9.93
N HIS A 166 1.43 -11.14 11.04
CA HIS A 166 -0.02 -10.93 11.07
C HIS A 166 -0.44 -9.56 10.55
N SER A 167 0.37 -8.52 10.78
CA SER A 167 0.12 -7.17 10.26
C SER A 167 0.60 -6.99 8.81
N ALA A 168 1.61 -7.75 8.37
CA ALA A 168 2.11 -7.73 7.00
C ALA A 168 1.06 -8.22 5.98
N ILE A 169 0.29 -9.26 6.33
CA ILE A 169 -0.72 -9.88 5.46
C ILE A 169 -1.79 -8.88 4.99
N PRO A 170 -2.52 -8.16 5.86
CA PRO A 170 -3.59 -7.26 5.43
C PRO A 170 -3.05 -6.09 4.62
N ALA A 171 -1.87 -5.56 4.97
CA ALA A 171 -1.23 -4.51 4.21
C ALA A 171 -0.85 -5.00 2.79
N ALA A 172 -0.18 -6.15 2.70
CA ALA A 172 0.28 -6.72 1.43
C ALA A 172 -0.90 -7.11 0.51
N LEU A 173 -1.91 -7.80 1.05
CA LEU A 173 -3.09 -8.23 0.28
C LEU A 173 -3.91 -7.04 -0.19
N THR A 174 -4.06 -6.00 0.63
CA THR A 174 -4.76 -4.76 0.23
C THR A 174 -4.05 -4.11 -0.96
N LEU A 175 -2.74 -3.90 -0.85
CA LEU A 175 -1.93 -3.28 -1.90
C LEU A 175 -1.90 -4.13 -3.17
N ALA A 176 -1.80 -5.45 -3.04
CA ALA A 176 -1.84 -6.39 -4.14
C ALA A 176 -3.21 -6.41 -4.84
N ALA A 177 -4.31 -6.46 -4.10
CA ALA A 177 -5.67 -6.39 -4.65
C ALA A 177 -5.88 -5.10 -5.44
N VAL A 178 -5.42 -3.97 -4.91
CA VAL A 178 -5.48 -2.64 -5.56
C VAL A 178 -4.76 -2.62 -6.91
N LEU A 179 -3.73 -3.44 -7.15
CA LEU A 179 -3.06 -3.55 -8.46
C LEU A 179 -3.89 -4.29 -9.51
N VAL A 180 -4.65 -5.30 -9.10
CA VAL A 180 -5.31 -6.24 -10.01
C VAL A 180 -6.75 -5.82 -10.34
N VAL A 181 -7.41 -5.10 -9.43
CA VAL A 181 -8.80 -4.66 -9.58
C VAL A 181 -8.95 -3.50 -10.58
N SER A 182 -10.17 -3.32 -11.10
CA SER A 182 -10.43 -2.23 -12.05
C SER A 182 -10.31 -0.85 -11.40
N PRO A 183 -9.91 0.21 -12.14
CA PRO A 183 -9.79 1.56 -11.60
C PRO A 183 -11.07 2.12 -10.97
N ARG A 184 -12.24 1.61 -11.38
CA ARG A 184 -13.56 2.04 -10.88
C ARG A 184 -13.82 1.55 -9.46
N ILE A 185 -13.47 0.29 -9.16
CA ILE A 185 -13.69 -0.31 -7.84
C ILE A 185 -12.49 -0.17 -6.91
N ARG A 186 -11.31 0.13 -7.46
CA ARG A 186 -10.04 0.31 -6.72
C ARG A 186 -10.15 1.14 -5.45
N PRO A 187 -10.79 2.34 -5.42
CA PRO A 187 -10.86 3.11 -4.18
C PRO A 187 -11.71 2.42 -3.11
N TYR A 188 -12.76 1.68 -3.48
CA TYR A 188 -13.58 0.91 -2.53
C TYR A 188 -12.84 -0.32 -1.98
N VAL A 189 -12.08 -1.00 -2.83
CA VAL A 189 -11.20 -2.13 -2.41
C VAL A 189 -10.11 -1.62 -1.47
N ALA A 190 -9.52 -0.45 -1.77
CA ALA A 190 -8.57 0.21 -0.88
C ALA A 190 -9.24 0.57 0.46
N THR A 191 -10.47 1.10 0.45
CA THR A 191 -11.22 1.40 1.68
C THR A 191 -11.40 0.15 2.52
N ALA A 192 -11.93 -0.94 1.95
CA ALA A 192 -12.15 -2.18 2.68
C ALA A 192 -10.85 -2.74 3.28
N GLY A 193 -9.77 -2.78 2.50
CA GLY A 193 -8.49 -3.27 2.98
C GLY A 193 -7.81 -2.37 4.03
N VAL A 194 -7.98 -1.06 3.93
CA VAL A 194 -7.46 -0.09 4.92
C VAL A 194 -8.20 -0.18 6.25
N LEU A 195 -9.53 -0.37 6.23
CA LEU A 195 -10.32 -0.59 7.44
C LEU A 195 -9.96 -1.92 8.12
N TRP A 196 -9.75 -2.96 7.31
CA TRP A 196 -9.29 -4.25 7.78
C TRP A 196 -7.90 -4.14 8.43
N LEU A 197 -6.94 -3.47 7.77
CA LEU A 197 -5.62 -3.22 8.32
C LEU A 197 -5.69 -2.40 9.62
N ALA A 198 -6.52 -1.36 9.68
CA ALA A 198 -6.68 -0.53 10.88
C ALA A 198 -7.06 -1.36 12.11
N CYS A 199 -8.02 -2.29 11.92
CA CYS A 199 -8.47 -3.22 12.95
C CYS A 199 -7.34 -4.16 13.40
N ILE A 200 -6.72 -4.88 12.46
CA ILE A 200 -5.69 -5.88 12.76
C ILE A 200 -4.42 -5.26 13.33
N ALA A 201 -3.99 -4.11 12.82
CA ALA A 201 -2.81 -3.39 13.29
C ALA A 201 -3.01 -2.85 14.71
N ALA A 202 -4.19 -2.25 14.99
CA ALA A 202 -4.53 -1.83 16.35
C ALA A 202 -4.59 -3.02 17.29
N TYR A 203 -5.30 -4.10 16.93
CA TYR A 203 -5.38 -5.31 17.75
C TYR A 203 -4.00 -5.94 18.04
N SER A 204 -3.14 -6.04 17.01
CA SER A 204 -1.79 -6.61 17.16
C SER A 204 -0.94 -5.79 18.13
N ALA A 205 -1.06 -4.46 18.09
CA ALA A 205 -0.46 -3.57 19.09
C ALA A 205 -1.15 -3.66 20.46
N THR A 206 -2.41 -4.11 20.52
CA THR A 206 -3.17 -4.18 21.77
C THR A 206 -2.85 -5.43 22.59
N ASN A 207 -2.86 -6.59 21.96
CA ASN A 207 -2.78 -7.91 22.60
C ASN A 207 -1.42 -8.23 23.25
N GLY A 208 -0.50 -7.26 23.29
CA GLY A 208 0.80 -7.39 23.95
C GLY A 208 1.74 -8.39 23.27
N GLY A 209 1.40 -8.93 22.09
CA GLY A 209 2.22 -9.88 21.35
C GLY A 209 3.13 -9.25 20.29
N HIS A 210 2.96 -7.96 19.97
CA HIS A 210 3.77 -7.24 18.99
C HIS A 210 4.01 -5.79 19.39
N ARG A 211 5.21 -5.28 19.10
CA ARG A 211 5.57 -3.87 19.31
C ARG A 211 4.90 -2.98 18.26
N PRO A 212 4.52 -1.73 18.61
CA PRO A 212 4.06 -0.76 17.62
C PRO A 212 5.01 -0.58 16.44
N SER A 213 6.32 -0.57 16.70
CA SER A 213 7.36 -0.52 15.67
C SER A 213 7.31 -1.70 14.70
N GLU A 214 7.02 -2.92 15.16
CA GLU A 214 6.91 -4.12 14.32
C GLU A 214 5.74 -4.05 13.35
N VAL A 215 4.60 -3.52 13.82
CA VAL A 215 3.38 -3.32 13.02
C VAL A 215 3.60 -2.23 11.97
N LEU A 216 4.23 -1.12 12.37
CA LEU A 216 4.60 -0.03 11.46
C LEU A 216 5.64 -0.49 10.43
N GLY A 217 6.65 -1.25 10.85
CA GLY A 217 7.67 -1.83 10.00
C GLY A 217 7.08 -2.73 8.93
N ALA A 218 6.20 -3.67 9.31
CA ALA A 218 5.49 -4.53 8.35
C ALA A 218 4.73 -3.70 7.30
N THR A 219 4.05 -2.65 7.73
CA THR A 219 3.27 -1.78 6.83
C THR A 219 4.17 -0.97 5.89
N LEU A 220 5.27 -0.42 6.39
CA LEU A 220 6.24 0.32 5.58
C LEU A 220 6.92 -0.58 4.55
N LEU A 221 7.24 -1.82 4.92
CA LEU A 221 7.77 -2.82 4.00
C LEU A 221 6.77 -3.14 2.88
N ALA A 222 5.48 -3.31 3.21
CA ALA A 222 4.43 -3.52 2.22
C ALA A 222 4.31 -2.34 1.24
N CYS A 223 4.30 -1.11 1.77
CA CYS A 223 4.27 0.12 0.97
C CYS A 223 5.51 0.28 0.09
N ALA A 224 6.70 -0.08 0.60
CA ALA A 224 7.94 -0.09 -0.17
C ALA A 224 7.89 -1.08 -1.33
N CYS A 225 7.47 -2.32 -1.06
CA CYS A 225 7.30 -3.37 -2.08
C CYS A 225 6.29 -2.95 -3.14
N TYR A 226 5.16 -2.35 -2.74
CA TYR A 226 4.18 -1.80 -3.68
C TYR A 226 4.74 -0.63 -4.50
N GLY A 227 5.49 0.28 -3.88
CA GLY A 227 6.20 1.36 -4.57
C GLY A 227 7.14 0.84 -5.65
N LEU A 228 7.94 -0.18 -5.32
CA LEU A 228 8.86 -0.84 -6.25
C LEU A 228 8.11 -1.58 -7.35
N ALA A 229 7.12 -2.40 -7.01
CA ALA A 229 6.32 -3.17 -7.96
C ALA A 229 5.59 -2.24 -8.95
N THR A 230 5.01 -1.14 -8.45
CA THR A 230 4.48 -0.11 -9.33
C THR A 230 5.59 0.45 -10.18
N TRP A 231 6.72 0.93 -9.66
CA TRP A 231 7.81 1.51 -10.46
C TRP A 231 8.32 0.60 -11.59
N LEU A 232 8.37 -0.72 -11.37
CA LEU A 232 8.81 -1.73 -12.35
C LEU A 232 7.76 -2.09 -13.42
N LEU A 233 6.46 -1.83 -13.17
CA LEU A 233 5.39 -2.13 -14.15
C LEU A 233 5.59 -1.35 -15.46
N PRO A 234 5.34 -1.94 -16.64
CA PRO A 234 5.35 -1.19 -17.91
C PRO A 234 4.41 0.04 -17.87
N SER A 235 4.75 1.14 -18.56
CA SER A 235 3.94 2.38 -18.58
C SER A 235 2.47 2.13 -18.98
N ALA A 236 2.22 1.17 -19.87
CA ALA A 236 0.87 0.76 -20.29
C ALA A 236 0.10 -0.05 -19.22
N ALA A 237 0.81 -0.68 -18.29
CA ALA A 237 0.25 -1.51 -17.22
C ALA A 237 0.11 -0.76 -15.88
N VAL A 238 0.63 0.48 -15.80
CA VAL A 238 0.53 1.32 -14.61
C VAL A 238 -0.93 1.61 -14.32
N PRO A 239 -1.40 1.35 -13.09
CA PRO A 239 -2.75 1.73 -12.71
C PRO A 239 -2.95 3.24 -12.89
N GLY A 240 -3.88 3.63 -13.77
CA GLY A 240 -4.23 5.02 -14.01
C GLY A 240 -4.75 5.72 -12.75
N ALA A 241 -4.78 7.06 -12.79
CA ALA A 241 -5.30 7.87 -11.69
C ALA A 241 -6.75 7.49 -11.38
N THR A 242 -7.04 7.14 -10.12
CA THR A 242 -8.38 6.78 -9.68
C THR A 242 -9.24 8.03 -9.53
N ARG A 243 -10.42 8.04 -10.16
CA ARG A 243 -11.43 9.07 -9.91
C ARG A 243 -12.26 8.65 -8.69
N SER A 244 -11.77 8.96 -7.49
CA SER A 244 -12.52 8.71 -6.25
C SER A 244 -13.51 9.83 -5.97
N PRO A 245 -14.66 9.55 -5.32
CA PRO A 245 -15.50 10.60 -4.77
C PRO A 245 -14.70 11.46 -3.79
N ARG A 246 -14.88 12.79 -3.81
CA ARG A 246 -14.10 13.71 -2.96
C ARG A 246 -14.23 13.41 -1.46
N ALA A 247 -15.37 12.89 -1.02
CA ALA A 247 -15.63 12.56 0.38
C ALA A 247 -15.04 11.20 0.82
N LEU A 248 -14.75 10.29 -0.12
CA LEU A 248 -14.31 8.93 0.21
C LEU A 248 -13.00 8.86 1.04
N PRO A 249 -11.93 9.64 0.78
CA PRO A 249 -10.75 9.63 1.64
C PRO A 249 -11.07 10.08 3.06
N VAL A 250 -11.91 11.11 3.21
CA VAL A 250 -12.33 11.59 4.54
C VAL A 250 -13.09 10.51 5.27
N ILE A 251 -14.13 9.92 4.64
CA ILE A 251 -14.93 8.84 5.22
C ILE A 251 -14.07 7.62 5.58
N THR A 252 -13.15 7.24 4.70
CA THR A 252 -12.27 6.07 4.93
C THR A 252 -11.35 6.32 6.12
N LEU A 253 -10.71 7.49 6.18
CA LEU A 253 -9.77 7.81 7.27
C LEU A 253 -10.49 8.04 8.60
N THR A 254 -11.67 8.66 8.61
CA THR A 254 -12.46 8.83 9.83
C THR A 254 -12.94 7.48 10.37
N LEU A 255 -13.42 6.59 9.49
CA LEU A 255 -13.84 5.25 9.89
C LEU A 255 -12.63 4.39 10.31
N ALA A 256 -11.49 4.51 9.63
CA ALA A 256 -10.26 3.82 10.03
C ALA A 256 -9.79 4.27 11.42
N LEU A 257 -9.88 5.57 11.73
CA LEU A 257 -9.57 6.10 13.05
C LEU A 257 -10.52 5.54 14.11
N ALA A 258 -11.83 5.55 13.85
CA ALA A 258 -12.82 5.00 14.77
C ALA A 258 -12.59 3.49 15.04
N ILE A 259 -12.37 2.71 13.98
CA ILE A 259 -12.08 1.27 14.08
C ILE A 259 -10.79 1.04 14.86
N ALA A 260 -9.72 1.80 14.58
CA ALA A 260 -8.45 1.63 15.27
C ALA A 260 -8.57 1.97 16.76
N LEU A 261 -9.30 3.03 17.12
CA LEU A 261 -9.55 3.39 18.52
C LEU A 261 -10.37 2.33 19.25
N VAL A 262 -11.43 1.81 18.63
CA VAL A 262 -12.28 0.76 19.22
C VAL A 262 -11.51 -0.56 19.36
N SER A 263 -10.74 -0.95 18.34
CA SER A 263 -9.91 -2.17 18.36
C SER A 263 -8.72 -2.04 19.32
N GLY A 264 -8.29 -0.79 19.56
CA GLY A 264 -7.26 -0.42 20.51
C GLY A 264 -7.74 -0.39 21.97
N ALA A 265 -9.06 -0.26 22.18
CA ALA A 265 -9.65 0.02 23.48
C ALA A 265 -9.45 -1.14 24.47
N ARG A 266 -9.05 -0.76 25.68
CA ARG A 266 -8.84 -1.62 26.84
C ARG A 266 -9.17 -0.86 28.12
N ASN A 267 -9.58 -1.58 29.16
CA ASN A 267 -10.08 -0.97 30.39
C ASN A 267 -8.97 -0.65 31.40
N ASP A 268 -7.77 -1.20 31.23
CA ASP A 268 -6.63 -1.04 32.12
C ASP A 268 -5.96 0.34 31.98
N THR A 269 -5.71 0.80 30.74
CA THR A 269 -4.92 2.01 30.49
C THR A 269 -5.32 2.77 29.22
N LEU A 270 -5.63 4.06 29.39
CA LEU A 270 -5.96 4.98 28.29
C LEU A 270 -4.78 5.19 27.34
N THR A 271 -3.58 5.44 27.88
CA THR A 271 -2.38 5.71 27.07
C THR A 271 -2.09 4.55 26.11
N ARG A 272 -2.28 3.33 26.57
CA ARG A 272 -2.03 2.11 25.82
C ARG A 272 -3.08 1.88 24.73
N SER A 273 -4.34 2.21 25.01
CA SER A 273 -5.41 2.28 24.02
C SER A 273 -5.14 3.30 22.92
N LEU A 274 -4.64 4.48 23.31
CA LEU A 274 -4.29 5.54 22.36
C LEU A 274 -3.09 5.17 21.49
N VAL A 275 -2.06 4.53 22.06
CA VAL A 275 -0.89 4.07 21.32
C VAL A 275 -1.25 2.98 20.31
N SER A 276 -2.03 1.97 20.71
CA SER A 276 -2.47 0.92 19.78
C SER A 276 -3.40 1.49 18.69
N GLY A 277 -4.35 2.35 19.06
CA GLY A 277 -5.23 3.04 18.12
C GLY A 277 -4.47 3.94 17.13
N ALA A 278 -3.50 4.72 17.61
CA ALA A 278 -2.65 5.54 16.75
C ALA A 278 -1.81 4.69 15.79
N THR A 279 -1.24 3.57 16.27
CA THR A 279 -0.49 2.62 15.44
C THR A 279 -1.35 2.08 14.30
N GLY A 280 -2.56 1.62 14.61
CA GLY A 280 -3.51 1.12 13.60
C GLY A 280 -3.91 2.20 12.58
N PHE A 281 -4.20 3.40 13.05
CA PHE A 281 -4.56 4.53 12.19
C PHE A 281 -3.41 4.96 11.26
N ILE A 282 -2.18 5.06 11.77
CA ILE A 282 -1.00 5.42 10.97
C ILE A 282 -0.77 4.38 9.87
N CYS A 283 -0.84 3.09 10.20
CA CYS A 283 -0.70 2.02 9.21
C CYS A 283 -1.76 2.11 8.10
N ALA A 284 -3.02 2.32 8.49
CA ALA A 284 -4.15 2.51 7.60
C ALA A 284 -3.95 3.71 6.66
N ALA A 285 -3.52 4.86 7.21
CA ALA A 285 -3.24 6.06 6.43
C ALA A 285 -2.10 5.84 5.43
N LEU A 286 -0.99 5.20 5.85
CA LEU A 286 0.15 4.89 4.96
C LEU A 286 -0.28 4.06 3.76
N VAL A 287 -1.06 2.98 3.97
CA VAL A 287 -1.56 2.13 2.89
C VAL A 287 -2.55 2.87 2.01
N TRP A 288 -3.44 3.68 2.58
CA TRP A 288 -4.36 4.50 1.80
C TRP A 288 -3.62 5.45 0.86
N TYR A 289 -2.62 6.18 1.36
CA TYR A 289 -1.84 7.11 0.54
C TYR A 289 -0.98 6.38 -0.49
N ALA A 290 -0.41 5.21 -0.16
CA ALA A 290 0.31 4.39 -1.13
C ALA A 290 -0.62 3.91 -2.27
N ALA A 291 -1.82 3.45 -1.91
CA ALA A 291 -2.78 2.85 -2.84
C ALA A 291 -3.53 3.88 -3.71
N VAL A 292 -3.90 5.03 -3.14
CA VAL A 292 -4.83 6.01 -3.74
C VAL A 292 -4.18 7.39 -3.91
N GLY A 293 -3.24 7.75 -3.05
CA GLY A 293 -2.64 9.08 -2.92
C GLY A 293 -1.64 9.47 -4.01
N ARG A 294 -1.80 9.01 -5.25
CA ARG A 294 -1.11 9.61 -6.40
C ARG A 294 -2.01 10.69 -7.01
N PRO A 295 -1.97 11.95 -6.54
CA PRO A 295 -2.47 13.03 -7.37
C PRO A 295 -1.67 12.94 -8.67
N ALA A 296 -2.38 12.84 -9.79
CA ALA A 296 -1.78 13.14 -11.07
C ALA A 296 -1.21 14.55 -10.91
N LEU A 297 0.13 14.66 -10.86
CA LEU A 297 0.80 15.95 -11.06
C LEU A 297 0.18 16.48 -12.33
N THR A 298 -0.64 17.50 -12.16
CA THR A 298 -1.47 18.10 -13.18
C THR A 298 -0.53 18.37 -14.34
N ALA A 299 -0.68 17.60 -15.42
CA ALA A 299 -0.05 17.93 -16.68
C ALA A 299 -0.41 19.39 -16.92
N ARG A 300 0.60 20.25 -16.80
CA ARG A 300 0.50 21.69 -16.92
C ARG A 300 -0.20 21.91 -18.25
N ARG A 301 -1.48 22.28 -18.23
CA ARG A 301 -2.23 22.68 -19.42
C ARG A 301 -1.48 23.88 -19.96
N THR A 302 -0.56 23.65 -20.88
CA THR A 302 -0.12 24.66 -21.83
C THR A 302 -1.37 24.95 -22.67
N ARG A 303 -2.14 25.97 -22.26
CA ARG A 303 -3.07 26.61 -23.19
C ARG A 303 -2.23 27.05 -24.39
N PRO A 304 -2.57 26.67 -25.63
CA PRO A 304 -2.04 27.38 -26.77
C PRO A 304 -2.54 28.82 -26.66
N ALA A 305 -1.62 29.77 -26.70
CA ALA A 305 -1.97 31.16 -26.92
C ALA A 305 -2.67 31.22 -28.28
N LEU A 306 -3.94 31.60 -28.28
CA LEU A 306 -4.63 32.03 -29.49
C LEU A 306 -3.93 33.31 -29.94
N GLY A 307 -3.32 33.26 -31.13
CA GLY A 307 -2.93 34.43 -31.89
C GLY A 307 -4.12 35.17 -32.46
#